data_AF-A0A0Q8PKD9-F1
#
_entry.id   AF-A0A0Q8PKD9-F1
#
_cell.length_a   1.000
_cell.length_b   1.000
_cell.length_c   1.000
_cell.angle_alpha   90.00
_cell.angle_beta   90.00
_cell.angle_gamma   90.00
#
_symmetry.space_group_name_H-M   'P 1'
#
loop_
_entity.id
_entity.type
_entity.pdbx_description
1 polymer ?
#
loop_
_entity_poly.entity_id
_entity_poly.type
_entity_poly.pdbx_seq_one_letter_code
_entity_poly.pdbx_strand_id
1 'polypeptide(L)'
;MSKMDAVRAMREARYAEAQARSSKPAAGAARNAPTPKAAAAPKKATKPVATPDAAGEDAATEELCGHRNMSGRTCTRERGHSAKSHRYS
;
A
#
# COMPACT_ATOMS: atom_id res chain seq x y z
N MET A 1 5.67 -11.68 41.25
CA MET A 1 5.93 -10.78 40.10
C MET A 1 4.63 -10.10 39.73
N SER A 2 4.59 -8.78 39.85
CA SER A 2 3.46 -7.98 39.39
C SER A 2 3.30 -8.13 37.87
N LYS A 3 2.07 -7.98 37.36
CA LYS A 3 1.79 -7.92 35.91
C LYS A 3 2.69 -6.89 35.20
N MET A 4 3.07 -5.82 35.91
CA MET A 4 3.98 -4.79 35.41
C MET A 4 5.43 -5.29 35.29
N ASP A 5 5.86 -6.20 36.16
CA ASP A 5 7.22 -6.77 36.11
C ASP A 5 7.39 -7.66 34.88
N ALA A 6 6.35 -8.45 34.54
CA ALA A 6 6.36 -9.28 33.34
C ALA A 6 6.46 -8.45 32.05
N VAL A 7 5.73 -7.33 31.98
CA VAL A 7 5.80 -6.40 30.84
C VAL A 7 7.15 -5.70 30.76
N ARG A 8 7.72 -5.32 31.92
CA ARG A 8 9.04 -4.70 32.01
C ARG A 8 10.14 -5.68 31.54
N ALA A 9 10.11 -6.92 32.01
CA ALA A 9 11.07 -7.96 31.60
C ALA A 9 11.03 -8.22 30.07
N MET A 10 9.83 -8.32 29.50
CA MET A 10 9.67 -8.49 28.04
C MET A 10 10.21 -7.29 27.24
N ARG A 11 10.02 -6.07 27.76
CA ARG A 11 10.53 -4.86 27.14
C ARG A 11 12.06 -4.81 27.19
N GLU A 12 12.65 -5.10 28.35
CA GLU A 12 14.11 -5.12 28.54
C GLU A 12 14.78 -6.17 27.66
N ALA A 13 14.19 -7.36 27.54
CA ALA A 13 14.68 -8.39 26.62
C ALA A 13 14.72 -7.90 25.16
N ARG A 14 13.66 -7.22 24.69
CA ARG A 14 13.63 -6.65 23.33
C ARG A 14 14.65 -5.55 23.12
N TYR A 15 14.88 -4.70 24.13
CA TYR A 15 15.91 -3.66 24.04
C TYR A 15 17.32 -4.27 23.99
N ALA A 16 17.59 -5.29 24.80
CA ALA A 16 18.87 -6.00 24.78
C ALA A 16 19.14 -6.64 23.41
N GLU A 17 18.13 -7.30 22.81
CA GLU A 17 18.25 -7.86 21.47
C GLU A 17 18.50 -6.80 20.40
N ALA A 18 17.76 -5.67 20.44
CA ALA A 18 17.93 -4.58 19.48
C ALA A 18 19.33 -3.96 19.59
N GLN A 19 19.81 -3.74 20.81
CA GLN A 19 21.16 -3.23 21.06
C GLN A 19 22.21 -4.20 20.50
N ALA A 20 22.07 -5.50 20.77
CA ALA A 20 22.98 -6.53 20.27
C ALA A 20 22.96 -6.68 18.74
N ARG A 21 21.86 -6.34 18.06
CA ARG A 21 21.82 -6.29 16.59
C ARG A 21 22.46 -5.02 16.04
N SER A 22 22.24 -3.88 16.71
CA SER A 22 22.78 -2.58 16.29
C SER A 22 24.30 -2.48 16.43
N SER A 23 24.89 -3.20 17.40
CA SER A 23 26.33 -3.23 17.61
C SER A 23 27.07 -4.18 16.67
N LYS A 24 26.35 -4.98 15.87
CA LYS A 24 26.96 -5.83 14.85
C LYS A 24 27.18 -5.02 13.56
N PRO A 25 28.42 -4.88 13.06
CA PRO A 25 28.66 -4.24 11.79
C PRO A 25 27.94 -5.01 10.68
N ALA A 26 27.12 -4.31 9.89
CA ALA A 26 26.36 -4.89 8.79
C ALA A 26 27.31 -5.33 7.67
N ALA A 27 27.82 -6.56 7.76
CA ALA A 27 28.48 -7.20 6.64
C ALA A 27 27.43 -7.52 5.56
N GLY A 28 27.23 -6.58 4.62
CA GLY A 28 26.45 -6.84 3.40
C GLY A 28 25.26 -5.92 3.12
N ALA A 29 25.25 -4.66 3.57
CA ALA A 29 24.31 -3.65 3.08
C ALA A 29 24.67 -3.18 1.66
N ALA A 30 24.73 -4.11 0.71
CA ALA A 30 24.91 -3.87 -0.72
C ALA A 30 23.87 -4.68 -1.50
N ARG A 31 22.59 -4.53 -1.17
CA ARG A 31 21.50 -4.96 -2.04
C ARG A 31 20.38 -3.95 -1.95
N ASN A 32 20.38 -3.03 -2.91
CA ASN A 32 19.22 -2.64 -3.72
C ASN A 32 19.56 -1.35 -4.48
N ALA A 33 20.38 -1.47 -5.52
CA ALA A 33 20.40 -0.44 -6.56
C ALA A 33 19.20 -0.73 -7.50
N PRO A 34 18.27 0.21 -7.70
CA PRO A 34 17.18 0.02 -8.65
C PRO A 34 17.71 0.02 -10.09
N THR A 35 17.32 -0.97 -10.89
CA THR A 35 17.66 -1.06 -12.31
C THR A 35 16.75 -0.16 -13.17
N PRO A 36 17.29 0.54 -14.18
CA PRO A 36 16.48 1.41 -15.04
C PRO A 36 15.63 0.59 -16.02
N LYS A 37 14.34 0.95 -16.13
CA LYS A 37 13.36 0.31 -17.02
C LYS A 37 13.48 0.86 -18.44
N ALA A 38 13.68 -0.02 -19.42
CA ALA A 38 13.73 0.34 -20.84
C ALA A 38 12.37 0.84 -21.38
N ALA A 39 12.41 1.86 -22.24
CA ALA A 39 11.23 2.49 -22.85
C ALA A 39 10.62 1.62 -23.96
N ALA A 40 9.29 1.51 -23.99
CA ALA A 40 8.55 0.78 -25.01
C ALA A 40 8.28 1.65 -26.25
N ALA A 41 8.41 1.06 -27.44
CA ALA A 41 8.15 1.70 -28.74
C ALA A 41 6.64 1.98 -28.96
N PRO A 42 6.29 3.04 -29.72
CA PRO A 42 4.89 3.45 -29.88
C PRO A 42 4.14 2.56 -30.88
N LYS A 43 2.97 2.05 -30.48
CA LYS A 43 2.01 1.41 -31.40
C LYS A 43 1.12 2.49 -32.02
N LYS A 44 1.06 2.53 -33.36
CA LYS A 44 0.04 3.28 -34.13
C LYS A 44 -1.32 2.59 -34.04
N ALA A 45 -2.37 3.34 -33.78
CA ALA A 45 -3.76 3.03 -34.15
C ALA A 45 -4.59 4.33 -34.05
N THR A 46 -4.98 4.92 -35.19
CA THR A 46 -6.34 4.97 -35.78
C THR A 46 -7.28 6.04 -35.20
N LYS A 47 -7.93 6.78 -36.12
CA LYS A 47 -8.71 8.02 -35.91
C LYS A 47 -9.95 7.83 -35.02
N PRO A 48 -10.39 8.86 -34.26
CA PRO A 48 -11.64 8.83 -33.52
C PRO A 48 -12.82 9.28 -34.40
N VAL A 49 -13.95 8.59 -34.30
CA VAL A 49 -15.27 9.15 -34.63
C VAL A 49 -15.80 9.80 -33.36
N ALA A 50 -16.04 11.10 -33.41
CA ALA A 50 -16.70 11.85 -32.35
C ALA A 50 -18.22 11.75 -32.50
N THR A 51 -18.90 11.56 -31.38
CA THR A 51 -20.25 12.11 -31.16
C THR A 51 -20.22 12.80 -29.79
N PRO A 52 -20.56 14.10 -29.72
CA PRO A 52 -20.78 14.79 -28.46
C PRO A 52 -22.26 14.69 -28.11
N ASP A 53 -22.56 14.25 -26.90
CA ASP A 53 -23.72 14.81 -26.20
C ASP A 53 -23.40 14.81 -24.70
N ALA A 54 -23.34 16.02 -24.18
CA ALA A 54 -23.13 16.35 -22.79
C ALA A 54 -24.28 17.28 -22.41
N ALA A 55 -25.24 16.77 -21.64
CA ALA A 55 -25.91 17.47 -20.54
C ALA A 55 -27.11 16.64 -20.06
N GLY A 56 -27.19 16.42 -18.74
CA GLY A 56 -28.27 15.72 -18.03
C GLY A 56 -27.68 14.64 -17.12
N GLU A 57 -27.11 15.03 -15.98
CA GLU A 57 -27.82 14.91 -14.70
C GLU A 57 -28.21 13.45 -14.40
N ASP A 58 -27.31 12.70 -13.75
CA ASP A 58 -27.71 11.73 -12.73
C ASP A 58 -26.50 11.26 -11.92
N ALA A 59 -26.60 11.47 -10.62
CA ALA A 59 -25.63 11.09 -9.62
C ALA A 59 -25.72 9.58 -9.37
N ALA A 60 -25.03 8.75 -10.16
CA ALA A 60 -24.98 7.30 -9.90
C ALA A 60 -23.87 6.55 -10.64
N THR A 61 -22.68 7.15 -10.84
CA THR A 61 -21.49 6.30 -11.01
C THR A 61 -21.10 5.81 -9.64
N GLU A 62 -21.71 4.70 -9.21
CA GLU A 62 -21.12 3.69 -8.31
C GLU A 62 -19.87 4.20 -7.60
N GLU A 63 -20.09 5.07 -6.60
CA GLU A 63 -18.98 5.81 -6.04
C GLU A 63 -18.04 4.78 -5.41
N LEU A 64 -16.80 4.72 -5.88
CA LEU A 64 -15.83 3.76 -5.37
C LEU A 64 -15.39 4.17 -3.96
N CYS A 65 -15.29 3.21 -3.05
CA CYS A 65 -14.99 3.37 -1.63
C CYS A 65 -13.72 4.18 -1.33
N GLY A 66 -12.79 4.27 -2.28
CA GLY A 66 -11.72 5.27 -2.26
C GLY A 66 -10.60 5.04 -1.25
N HIS A 67 -10.60 3.94 -0.51
CA HIS A 67 -9.50 3.64 0.43
C HIS A 67 -8.27 3.09 -0.32
N ARG A 68 -7.08 3.22 0.28
CA ARG A 68 -5.82 2.67 -0.25
C ARG A 68 -5.26 1.56 0.64
N ASN A 69 -4.78 0.48 0.01
CA ASN A 69 -4.03 -0.56 0.71
C ASN A 69 -2.61 -0.08 1.08
N MET A 70 -1.86 -0.87 1.85
CA MET A 70 -0.49 -0.52 2.24
C MET A 70 0.48 -0.36 1.06
N SER A 71 0.18 -1.02 -0.06
CA SER A 71 0.94 -0.91 -1.31
C SER A 71 0.49 0.26 -2.19
N GLY A 72 -0.39 1.14 -1.69
CA GLY A 72 -0.84 2.36 -2.36
C GLY A 72 -1.92 2.18 -3.42
N ARG A 73 -2.46 0.97 -3.63
CA ARG A 73 -3.55 0.73 -4.60
C ARG A 73 -4.89 1.14 -4.01
N THR A 74 -5.70 1.85 -4.80
CA THR A 74 -7.06 2.28 -4.44
C THR A 74 -8.07 1.15 -4.64
N CYS A 75 -8.99 0.99 -3.69
CA CYS A 75 -10.09 0.04 -3.83
C CYS A 75 -11.12 0.54 -4.84
N THR A 76 -11.48 -0.34 -5.77
CA THR A 76 -12.47 -0.13 -6.83
C THR A 76 -13.81 -0.80 -6.52
N ARG A 77 -14.11 -1.03 -5.23
CA ARG A 77 -15.44 -1.50 -4.79
C ARG A 77 -16.32 -0.32 -4.42
N GLU A 78 -17.62 -0.53 -4.49
CA GLU A 78 -18.66 0.41 -4.08
C GLU A 78 -18.48 0.98 -2.66
N ARG A 79 -18.93 2.23 -2.47
CA ARG A 79 -18.96 2.91 -1.16
C ARG A 79 -19.85 2.16 -0.19
N GLY A 80 -19.38 2.07 1.05
CA GLY A 80 -20.16 1.47 2.13
C GLY A 80 -20.24 -0.06 2.10
N HIS A 81 -19.39 -0.74 1.33
CA HIS A 81 -19.38 -2.21 1.37
C HIS A 81 -19.13 -2.72 2.80
N SER A 82 -20.12 -3.45 3.33
CA SER A 82 -20.16 -3.95 4.71
C SER A 82 -19.28 -5.17 4.94
N ALA A 83 -18.57 -5.65 3.92
CA ALA A 83 -17.59 -6.71 4.07
C ALA A 83 -16.53 -6.22 5.06
N LYS A 84 -16.43 -6.92 6.20
CA LYS A 84 -15.54 -6.69 7.34
C LYS A 84 -14.10 -6.91 6.93
N SER A 85 -13.65 -6.11 5.97
CA SER A 85 -12.51 -6.43 5.14
C SER A 85 -11.78 -5.30 4.51
N HIS A 86 -12.12 -4.06 4.78
CA HIS A 86 -11.58 -3.05 3.89
C HIS A 86 -10.09 -2.72 4.09
N ARG A 87 -9.39 -3.49 4.94
CA ARG A 87 -7.93 -3.52 4.90
C ARG A 87 -7.29 -4.88 5.23
N TYR A 88 -7.92 -5.72 6.07
CA TYR A 88 -7.53 -7.14 6.35
C TYR A 88 -8.72 -7.97 6.86
N SER A 89 -9.81 -7.94 6.10
CA SER A 89 -10.77 -9.03 5.82
C SER A 89 -10.67 -9.42 4.36
#